data_AF-A0A950A1P4-F1
#
_entry.id   AF-A0A950A1P4-F1
#
_cell.length_a   1.000
_cell.length_b   1.000
_cell.length_c   1.000
_cell.angle_alpha   90.00
_cell.angle_beta   90.00
_cell.angle_gamma   90.00
#
_symmetry.space_group_name_H-M   'P 1'
#
loop_
_entity.id
_entity.type
_entity.pdbx_description
1 polymer ?
#
loop_
_entity_poly.entity_id
_entity_poly.type
_entity_poly.pdbx_seq_one_letter_code
_entity_poly.pdbx_strand_id
1 'polypeptide(L)'
;MMGLDNPVHIAFLFVLLLLVFGAKRLPELGRSLGAGLRGFKESISGESPVVHAEPARIAGAPEVTSTADATADRAPAQPVA
;
A
#
# COMPACT_ATOMS: atom_id res chain seq x y z
N MET A 1 4.27 -36.26 -29.05
CA MET A 1 3.54 -35.24 -28.29
C MET A 1 4.55 -34.60 -27.36
N MET A 2 4.85 -33.33 -27.64
CA MET A 2 6.13 -32.67 -27.36
C MET A 2 6.24 -32.19 -25.92
N GLY A 3 7.35 -32.56 -25.25
CA GLY A 3 7.66 -32.27 -23.85
C GLY A 3 7.93 -30.80 -23.48
N LEU A 4 7.03 -29.89 -23.85
CA LEU A 4 6.96 -28.52 -23.33
C LEU A 4 6.24 -28.45 -21.97
N ASP A 5 5.48 -29.48 -21.63
CA ASP A 5 4.82 -29.72 -20.35
C ASP A 5 5.78 -30.16 -19.23
N ASN A 6 7.06 -30.38 -19.54
CA ASN A 6 8.04 -30.72 -18.52
C ASN A 6 8.40 -29.45 -17.70
N PRO A 7 8.12 -29.41 -16.39
CA PRO A 7 8.40 -28.23 -15.55
C PRO A 7 9.89 -27.85 -15.53
N VAL A 8 10.79 -28.80 -15.84
CA VAL A 8 12.23 -28.53 -15.97
C VAL A 8 12.53 -27.55 -17.10
N HIS A 9 11.79 -27.59 -18.21
CA HIS A 9 12.01 -26.68 -19.34
C HIS A 9 11.66 -25.24 -18.97
N ILE A 10 10.55 -25.04 -18.25
CA ILE A 10 10.16 -23.72 -17.73
C ILE A 10 11.18 -23.22 -16.71
N ALA A 11 11.64 -24.08 -15.80
CA ALA A 11 12.67 -23.72 -14.84
C ALA A 11 13.97 -23.29 -15.54
N PHE A 12 14.39 -24.02 -16.58
CA PHE A 12 15.59 -23.68 -17.35
C PHE A 12 15.47 -22.32 -18.06
N LEU A 13 14.30 -22.03 -18.63
CA LEU A 13 14.03 -20.73 -19.25
C LEU A 13 14.04 -19.61 -18.20
N PHE A 14 13.45 -19.83 -17.03
CA PHE A 14 13.50 -18.89 -15.91
C PHE A 14 14.94 -18.62 -15.46
N VAL A 15 15.77 -19.66 -15.34
CA VAL A 15 17.19 -19.52 -14.97
C VAL A 15 17.94 -18.68 -16.00
N LEU A 16 17.70 -18.90 -17.30
CA LEU A 16 18.33 -18.09 -18.35
C LEU A 16 17.87 -16.62 -18.29
N LEU A 17 16.58 -16.39 -18.03
CA LEU A 17 16.02 -15.06 -17.84
C LEU A 17 16.62 -14.38 -16.59
N LEU A 18 16.74 -15.11 -15.49
CA LEU A 18 17.38 -14.65 -14.25
C LEU A 18 18.88 -14.38 -14.45
N LEU A 19 19.55 -15.04 -15.39
CA LEU A 19 20.95 -14.77 -15.71
C LEU A 19 21.12 -13.45 -16.47
N VAL A 20 20.20 -13.15 -17.39
CA VAL A 20 20.21 -11.89 -18.18
C VAL A 20 19.71 -10.70 -17.36
N PHE A 21 18.54 -10.84 -16.73
CA PHE A 21 17.91 -9.78 -15.95
C PHE A 21 18.42 -9.71 -14.51
N GLY A 22 19.01 -10.78 -13.98
CA GLY A 22 19.45 -10.89 -12.59
C GLY A 22 18.39 -11.46 -11.65
N ALA A 23 18.82 -12.17 -10.62
CA ALA A 23 17.96 -12.82 -9.62
C ALA A 23 17.02 -11.86 -8.85
N LYS A 24 17.36 -10.56 -8.83
CA LYS A 24 16.64 -9.54 -8.07
C LYS A 24 15.59 -8.79 -8.88
N ARG A 25 15.72 -8.72 -10.22
CA ARG A 25 14.83 -7.94 -11.10
C ARG A 25 13.52 -8.64 -11.38
N LEU A 26 13.54 -9.95 -11.58
CA LEU A 26 12.34 -10.75 -11.83
C LEU A 26 11.32 -10.70 -10.67
N PRO A 27 11.71 -10.90 -9.39
CA PRO A 27 10.77 -10.78 -8.28
C PRO A 27 10.30 -9.34 -8.04
N GLU A 28 11.13 -8.35 -8.33
CA GLU A 28 10.77 -6.93 -8.20
C GLU A 28 9.69 -6.53 -9.22
N LEU A 29 9.85 -6.95 -10.48
CA LEU A 29 8.85 -6.79 -11.54
C LEU A 29 7.57 -7.59 -11.25
N GLY A 30 7.70 -8.82 -10.75
CA GLY A 30 6.56 -9.63 -10.34
C GLY A 30 5.77 -8.99 -9.19
N ARG A 31 6.44 -8.31 -8.25
CA ARG A 31 5.80 -7.63 -7.12
C ARG A 31 5.04 -6.38 -7.55
N SER A 32 5.56 -5.58 -8.50
CA SER A 32 4.85 -4.43 -9.05
C SER A 32 3.67 -4.82 -9.94
N LEU A 33 3.87 -5.80 -10.83
CA LEU A 33 2.80 -6.38 -11.66
C LEU A 33 1.72 -7.05 -10.82
N GLY A 34 2.12 -7.78 -9.78
CA GLY A 34 1.20 -8.45 -8.86
C GLY A 34 0.31 -7.46 -8.08
N ALA A 35 0.87 -6.33 -7.63
CA ALA A 35 0.09 -5.28 -6.98
C ALA A 35 -0.93 -4.63 -7.92
N GLY A 36 -0.53 -4.34 -9.17
CA GLY A 36 -1.45 -3.83 -10.20
C GLY A 36 -2.55 -4.82 -10.55
N LEU A 37 -2.20 -6.11 -10.74
CA LEU A 37 -3.14 -7.17 -11.05
C LEU A 37 -4.10 -7.45 -9.88
N ARG A 38 -3.64 -7.29 -8.63
CA ARG A 38 -4.48 -7.41 -7.42
C ARG A 38 -5.60 -6.36 -7.42
N GLY A 39 -5.27 -5.09 -7.64
CA GLY A 39 -6.26 -4.01 -7.72
C GLY A 39 -7.18 -4.12 -8.95
N PHE A 40 -6.63 -4.60 -10.08
CA PHE A 40 -7.42 -4.91 -11.27
C PHE A 40 -8.43 -6.04 -11.01
N LYS A 41 -7.99 -7.12 -10.37
CA LYS A 41 -8.85 -8.23 -9.95
C LYS A 41 -9.94 -7.75 -8.99
N GLU A 42 -9.60 -6.94 -7.99
CA GLU A 42 -10.57 -6.39 -7.03
C GLU A 42 -11.63 -5.52 -7.71
N SER A 43 -11.22 -4.70 -8.67
CA SER A 43 -12.14 -3.83 -9.45
C SER A 43 -13.08 -4.63 -10.35
N ILE A 44 -12.62 -5.75 -10.92
CA ILE A 44 -13.42 -6.60 -11.82
C ILE A 44 -14.28 -7.59 -11.04
N SER A 45 -13.76 -8.14 -9.94
CA SER A 45 -14.48 -9.09 -9.10
C SER A 45 -15.51 -8.40 -8.19
N GLY A 46 -15.46 -7.08 -8.02
CA GLY A 46 -16.41 -6.32 -7.18
C GLY A 46 -16.32 -6.65 -5.67
N GLU A 47 -15.31 -7.42 -5.27
CA GLU A 47 -15.09 -7.86 -3.90
C GLU A 47 -14.24 -6.78 -3.20
N SER A 48 -14.90 -5.77 -2.65
CA SER A 48 -14.28 -4.85 -1.69
C SER A 48 -13.80 -5.67 -0.49
N PRO A 49 -12.49 -5.67 -0.15
CA PRO A 49 -12.04 -6.34 1.06
C PRO A 49 -12.70 -5.64 2.24
N VAL A 50 -13.62 -6.35 2.90
CA VAL A 50 -14.12 -5.96 4.22
C VAL A 50 -12.90 -5.93 5.12
N VAL A 51 -12.45 -4.72 5.42
CA VAL A 51 -11.41 -4.47 6.41
C VAL A 51 -11.95 -5.05 7.72
N HIS A 52 -11.46 -6.24 8.10
CA HIS A 52 -11.47 -6.64 9.49
C HIS A 52 -10.53 -5.71 10.24
N ALA A 53 -11.01 -4.49 10.49
CA ALA A 53 -10.56 -3.66 11.58
C ALA A 53 -11.04 -4.36 12.84
N GLU A 54 -10.14 -5.08 13.49
CA GLU A 54 -10.38 -5.62 14.82
C GLU A 54 -10.77 -4.47 15.76
N PRO A 55 -11.94 -4.53 16.43
CA PRO A 55 -12.34 -3.54 17.42
C PRO A 55 -11.59 -3.84 18.72
N ALA A 56 -10.30 -3.49 18.79
CA ALA A 56 -9.52 -3.59 20.01
C ALA A 56 -9.33 -2.22 20.66
N ARG A 57 -10.26 -1.95 21.59
CA ARG A 57 -10.14 -1.09 22.78
C ARG A 57 -10.57 0.37 22.69
N ILE A 58 -11.86 0.52 22.94
CA ILE A 58 -12.41 1.57 23.80
C ILE A 58 -11.75 1.44 25.19
N ALA A 59 -10.81 2.31 25.53
CA ALA A 59 -10.37 2.57 26.90
C ALA A 59 -9.63 3.93 26.91
N GLY A 60 -10.39 5.02 27.04
CA GLY A 60 -9.80 6.36 27.12
C GLY A 60 -10.76 7.50 26.84
N ALA A 61 -11.93 7.53 27.49
CA ALA A 61 -12.66 8.75 27.77
C ALA A 61 -12.96 8.72 29.28
N PRO A 62 -12.70 9.79 30.05
CA PRO A 62 -13.21 11.15 29.81
C PRO A 62 -12.08 12.21 29.83
N GLU A 63 -12.19 13.36 29.17
CA GLU A 63 -12.73 14.56 29.81
C GLU A 63 -13.14 15.60 28.75
N VAL A 64 -14.37 16.06 28.88
CA VAL A 64 -14.94 17.19 28.14
C VAL A 64 -14.78 18.43 29.03
N THR A 65 -14.37 19.54 28.43
CA THR A 65 -14.49 20.95 28.91
C THR A 65 -13.31 21.55 29.67
N SER A 66 -12.58 22.45 29.00
CA SER A 66 -12.50 23.83 29.49
C SER A 66 -12.25 24.81 28.35
N THR A 67 -13.32 25.50 27.99
CA THR A 67 -13.28 26.81 27.33
C THR A 67 -12.65 27.81 28.31
N ALA A 68 -11.37 28.12 28.17
CA ALA A 68 -10.75 29.32 28.75
C ALA A 68 -9.34 29.49 28.18
N ASP A 69 -9.20 30.23 27.07
CA ASP A 69 -8.24 31.33 27.00
C ASP A 69 -8.56 32.19 25.78
N ALA A 70 -9.58 33.03 25.94
CA ALA A 70 -9.67 34.26 25.18
C ALA A 70 -8.84 35.30 25.93
N THR A 71 -8.03 36.04 25.18
CA THR A 71 -7.32 37.30 25.56
C THR A 71 -5.87 37.13 26.00
N ALA A 72 -4.95 37.11 25.02
CA ALA A 72 -3.82 38.04 24.96
C ALA A 72 -2.79 37.60 23.90
N ASP A 73 -2.91 38.10 22.66
CA ASP A 73 -1.73 38.74 22.06
C ASP A 73 -2.13 39.73 20.95
N ARG A 74 -2.44 40.92 21.44
CA ARG A 74 -2.21 42.25 20.86
C ARG A 74 -1.63 42.35 19.44
N ALA A 75 -2.47 42.92 18.58
CA ALA A 75 -2.19 43.98 17.59
C ALA A 75 -1.61 43.60 16.20
N PRO A 76 -2.34 43.93 15.11
CA PRO A 76 -1.81 43.91 13.75
C PRO A 76 -0.78 45.04 13.61
N ALA A 77 0.41 44.70 13.10
CA ALA A 77 1.39 45.68 12.65
C ALA A 77 0.74 46.58 11.59
N GLN A 78 0.69 47.87 11.91
CA GLN A 78 0.00 48.91 11.15
C GLN A 78 0.62 49.17 9.76
N PRO A 79 -0.17 49.56 8.74
CA PRO A 79 0.34 50.17 7.52
C PRO A 79 0.50 51.68 7.74
N VAL A 80 1.72 52.21 7.59
CA VAL A 80 1.95 53.66 7.41
C VAL A 80 3.15 53.88 6.47
N ALA A 81 2.93 54.84 5.55
CA ALA A 81 3.81 55.44 4.54
C ALA A 81 3.67 54.88 3.11
#